data_AF-A0AAD9NK81-F1
#
_entry.id   AF-A0AAD9NK81-F1
#
_cell.length_a   1.000
_cell.length_b   1.000
_cell.length_c   1.000
_cell.angle_alpha   90.00
_cell.angle_beta   90.00
_cell.angle_gamma   90.00
#
_symmetry.space_group_name_H-M   'P 1'
#
loop_
_entity.id
_entity.type
_entity.pdbx_description
1 polymer ?
#
loop_
_entity_poly.entity_id
_entity_poly.type
_entity_poly.pdbx_seq_one_letter_code
_entity_poly.pdbx_strand_id
1 'polypeptide(L)'
;MAGKTGYYLAYFFLCISLMLCCIAFGTGYWYEAEPTQDGTKRLFRRLGLWEACFDGYEHTSDYIGKAYYGCWWIFHKEYSYIRSWIMPPWFVAVQTFMTFALVLEFVALGLMPSAGTERDNTRALIITCVVTFLILACTVISVTTFGVMIGVDRTWMPRFDINRLSWSFGFAVVSGFFAAFACMSISTYAVQRRYELAAKQDFAPGRPRMMPMVPKV
;
A
#
# COMPACT_ATOMS: atom_id res chain seq x y z
N MET A 1 19.09 -13.01 23.65
CA MET A 1 18.84 -13.01 22.19
C MET A 1 17.36 -12.95 21.82
N ALA A 2 16.44 -13.55 22.59
CA ALA A 2 14.99 -13.53 22.28
C ALA A 2 14.32 -12.14 22.24
N GLY A 3 14.83 -11.15 22.99
CA GLY A 3 14.17 -9.84 23.13
C GLY A 3 14.15 -8.96 21.87
N LYS A 4 15.04 -9.16 20.88
CA LYS A 4 15.11 -8.33 19.66
C LYS A 4 14.58 -9.03 18.41
N THR A 5 14.14 -10.28 18.51
CA THR A 5 13.67 -11.04 17.34
C THR A 5 12.47 -10.37 16.67
N GLY A 6 11.49 -9.91 17.45
CA GLY A 6 10.31 -9.20 16.92
C GLY A 6 10.67 -7.91 16.18
N TYR A 7 11.67 -7.16 16.66
CA TYR A 7 12.19 -5.98 15.98
C TYR A 7 12.81 -6.31 14.62
N TYR A 8 13.68 -7.33 14.56
CA TYR A 8 14.33 -7.71 13.29
C TYR A 8 13.33 -8.27 12.27
N LEU A 9 12.34 -9.04 12.71
CA LEU A 9 11.25 -9.51 11.86
C LEU A 9 10.42 -8.35 11.32
N ALA A 10 10.05 -7.37 12.17
CA ALA A 10 9.32 -6.19 11.75
C ALA A 10 10.10 -5.39 10.70
N TYR A 11 11.39 -5.16 10.92
CA TYR A 11 12.25 -4.46 9.98
C TYR A 11 12.35 -5.19 8.64
N PHE A 12 12.56 -6.50 8.66
CA PHE A 12 12.62 -7.33 7.46
C PHE A 12 11.32 -7.26 6.64
N PHE A 13 10.16 -7.41 7.29
CA PHE A 13 8.87 -7.35 6.62
C PHE A 13 8.57 -5.95 6.06
N LEU A 14 8.94 -4.87 6.76
CA LEU A 14 8.79 -3.51 6.24
C LEU A 14 9.64 -3.27 4.99
N CYS A 15 10.88 -3.76 4.94
CA CYS A 15 11.73 -3.64 3.75
C CYS A 15 11.12 -4.34 2.54
N ILE A 16 10.56 -5.54 2.72
CA ILE A 16 9.89 -6.27 1.64
C ILE A 16 8.60 -5.58 1.22
N SER A 17 7.80 -5.13 2.19
CA SER A 17 6.57 -4.37 1.94
C SER A 17 6.87 -3.14 1.09
N LEU A 18 7.93 -2.39 1.42
CA LEU A 18 8.32 -1.18 0.71
C LEU A 18 8.78 -1.48 -0.71
N MET A 19 9.61 -2.51 -0.88
CA MET A 19 10.08 -2.92 -2.20
C MET A 19 8.90 -3.26 -3.12
N LEU A 20 7.96 -4.08 -2.64
CA LEU A 20 6.77 -4.47 -3.40
C LEU A 20 5.83 -3.29 -3.63
N CYS A 21 5.67 -2.40 -2.65
CA CYS A 21 4.87 -1.18 -2.76
C CYS A 21 5.45 -0.23 -3.80
N CYS A 22 6.77 -0.01 -3.82
CA CYS A 22 7.47 0.78 -4.85
C CYS A 22 7.27 0.21 -6.25
N ILE A 23 7.42 -1.12 -6.40
CA ILE A 23 7.19 -1.79 -7.69
C ILE A 23 5.73 -1.61 -8.12
N ALA A 24 4.78 -1.85 -7.22
CA ALA A 24 3.38 -1.67 -7.51
C ALA A 24 3.07 -0.23 -7.91
N PHE A 25 3.54 0.75 -7.14
CA PHE A 25 3.30 2.17 -7.35
C PHE A 25 3.89 2.69 -8.68
N GLY A 26 5.10 2.25 -9.04
CA GLY A 26 5.82 2.77 -10.19
C GLY A 26 5.52 2.08 -11.52
N THR A 27 4.90 0.90 -11.52
CA THR A 27 4.75 0.08 -12.74
C THR A 27 3.36 0.16 -13.37
N GLY A 28 3.33 0.07 -14.71
CA GLY A 28 2.13 0.24 -15.55
C GLY A 28 1.17 -0.96 -15.63
N TYR A 29 1.18 -1.88 -14.66
CA TYR A 29 0.55 -3.22 -14.80
C TYR A 29 -0.42 -3.57 -13.67
N TRP A 30 -1.24 -2.60 -13.25
CA TRP A 30 -2.35 -2.85 -12.33
C TRP A 30 -3.52 -3.54 -13.03
N TYR A 31 -3.76 -3.14 -14.27
CA TYR A 31 -4.84 -3.64 -15.11
C TYR A 31 -4.33 -3.82 -16.54
N GLU A 32 -4.69 -4.91 -17.20
CA GLU A 32 -4.13 -5.30 -18.50
C GLU A 32 -5.19 -5.99 -19.37
N ALA A 33 -5.18 -5.67 -20.66
CA ALA A 33 -6.02 -6.35 -21.65
C ALA A 33 -5.38 -7.65 -22.13
N GLU A 34 -6.10 -8.76 -22.01
CA GLU A 34 -5.63 -10.07 -22.44
C GLU A 34 -5.47 -10.17 -23.96
N PRO A 35 -4.46 -10.93 -24.45
CA PRO A 35 -4.35 -11.24 -25.85
C PRO A 35 -5.51 -12.00 -26.47
N THR A 36 -6.37 -11.30 -27.21
CA THR A 36 -7.37 -11.93 -28.07
C THR A 36 -6.70 -12.57 -29.29
N GLN A 37 -6.93 -13.87 -29.51
CA GLN A 37 -6.45 -14.60 -30.69
C GLN A 37 -7.26 -14.29 -31.96
N ASP A 38 -8.50 -13.83 -31.80
CA ASP A 38 -9.48 -13.67 -32.88
C ASP A 38 -9.28 -12.37 -33.71
N GLY A 39 -8.10 -11.74 -33.64
CA GLY A 39 -7.80 -10.50 -34.38
C GLY A 39 -8.60 -9.28 -33.93
N THR A 40 -9.34 -9.37 -32.82
CA THR A 40 -10.16 -8.28 -32.29
C THR A 40 -9.27 -7.18 -31.67
N LYS A 41 -9.51 -5.92 -32.03
CA LYS A 41 -8.76 -4.78 -31.49
C LYS A 41 -9.04 -4.61 -29.99
N ARG A 42 -7.98 -4.57 -29.17
CA ARG A 42 -8.10 -4.44 -27.71
C ARG A 42 -8.46 -3.01 -27.27
N LEU A 43 -8.10 -1.99 -28.04
CA LEU A 43 -8.24 -0.54 -27.78
C LEU A 43 -7.50 -0.04 -26.53
N PHE A 44 -7.46 -0.83 -25.45
CA PHE A 44 -6.68 -0.65 -24.25
C PHE A 44 -5.61 -1.74 -24.15
N ARG A 45 -4.44 -1.41 -23.59
CA ARG A 45 -3.34 -2.37 -23.37
C ARG A 45 -3.08 -2.61 -21.90
N ARG A 46 -2.75 -1.56 -21.16
CA ARG A 46 -2.41 -1.65 -19.73
C ARG A 46 -2.59 -0.32 -19.02
N LEU A 47 -2.77 -0.37 -17.71
CA LEU A 47 -2.91 0.75 -16.81
C LEU A 47 -2.08 0.47 -15.55
N GLY A 48 -1.27 1.44 -15.13
CA GLY A 48 -0.77 1.55 -13.77
C GLY A 48 -1.39 2.76 -13.07
N LEU A 49 -0.89 3.09 -11.87
CA LEU A 49 -1.37 4.27 -11.15
C LEU A 49 -1.14 5.56 -11.93
N TRP A 50 -0.03 5.65 -12.65
CA TRP A 50 0.42 6.91 -13.25
C TRP A 50 0.55 6.87 -14.77
N GLU A 51 0.54 5.69 -15.38
CA GLU A 51 0.68 5.50 -16.83
C GLU A 51 -0.53 4.72 -17.37
N ALA A 52 -1.05 5.15 -18.51
CA ALA A 52 -2.07 4.42 -19.25
C ALA A 52 -1.59 4.18 -20.69
N CYS A 53 -1.87 3.00 -21.24
CA CYS A 53 -1.51 2.61 -22.59
C CYS A 53 -2.73 2.23 -23.43
N PHE A 54 -2.90 2.90 -24.57
CA PHE A 54 -3.98 2.66 -25.52
C PHE A 54 -3.45 2.21 -26.89
N ASP A 55 -4.32 1.59 -27.66
CA ASP A 55 -4.03 1.06 -29.00
C ASP A 55 -5.17 1.37 -29.96
N GLY A 56 -5.25 2.64 -30.35
CA GLY A 56 -6.25 3.14 -31.29
C GLY A 56 -7.64 3.27 -30.66
N TYR A 57 -7.70 3.65 -29.38
CA TYR A 57 -8.97 3.98 -28.73
C TYR A 57 -9.41 5.38 -29.12
N GLU A 58 -10.66 5.53 -29.56
CA GLU A 58 -11.30 6.82 -29.81
C GLU A 58 -12.39 7.02 -28.75
N HIS A 59 -12.35 8.14 -28.05
CA HIS A 59 -13.29 8.42 -26.97
C HIS A 59 -14.30 9.48 -27.39
N THR A 60 -15.58 9.29 -27.06
CA THR A 60 -16.68 10.16 -27.51
C THR A 60 -16.62 11.57 -26.93
N SER A 61 -15.96 11.77 -25.78
CA SER A 61 -15.76 13.10 -25.21
C SER A 61 -14.70 13.93 -25.92
N ASP A 62 -13.92 13.34 -26.85
CA ASP A 62 -12.96 14.06 -27.66
C ASP A 62 -13.62 14.59 -28.93
N TYR A 63 -13.88 15.89 -28.97
CA TYR A 63 -14.50 16.56 -30.12
C TYR A 63 -13.66 16.49 -31.40
N ILE A 64 -12.35 16.21 -31.27
CA ILE A 64 -11.43 16.06 -32.41
C ILE A 64 -11.56 14.66 -33.03
N GLY A 65 -12.10 13.68 -32.29
CA GLY A 65 -12.19 12.30 -32.73
C GLY A 65 -10.81 11.64 -32.88
N LYS A 66 -9.84 12.01 -32.04
CA LYS A 66 -8.48 11.49 -32.12
C LYS A 66 -8.41 10.09 -31.52
N ALA A 67 -7.69 9.21 -32.21
CA ALA A 67 -7.32 7.89 -31.69
C ALA A 67 -6.05 7.98 -30.81
N TYR A 68 -6.13 7.42 -29.60
CA TYR A 68 -5.04 7.41 -28.62
C TYR A 68 -4.14 6.19 -28.80
N TYR A 69 -2.83 6.42 -28.90
CA TYR A 69 -1.82 5.38 -29.11
C TYR A 69 -0.63 5.52 -28.16
N GLY A 70 -0.09 4.36 -27.78
CA GLY A 70 1.12 4.28 -26.98
C GLY A 70 0.85 4.42 -25.49
N CYS A 71 1.94 4.56 -24.74
CA CYS A 71 1.94 4.67 -23.28
C CYS A 71 2.34 6.07 -22.88
N TRP A 72 1.49 6.72 -22.10
CA TRP A 72 1.77 8.07 -21.62
C TRP A 72 1.44 8.18 -20.14
N TRP A 73 2.16 9.08 -19.47
CA TRP A 73 1.81 9.52 -18.14
C TRP A 73 0.43 10.18 -18.14
N ILE A 74 -0.42 9.87 -17.16
CA ILE A 74 -1.83 10.30 -17.13
C ILE A 74 -1.97 11.84 -17.16
N PHE A 75 -1.01 12.55 -16.57
CA PHE A 75 -1.00 14.02 -16.56
C PHE A 75 -0.32 14.65 -17.78
N HIS A 76 0.12 13.85 -18.76
CA HIS A 76 0.64 14.36 -20.02
C HIS A 76 -0.45 15.10 -20.83
N LYS A 77 -0.04 16.02 -21.71
CA LYS A 77 -0.94 16.80 -22.57
C LYS A 77 -1.79 15.91 -23.48
N GLU A 78 -1.23 14.78 -23.90
CA GLU A 78 -1.90 13.79 -24.75
C GLU A 78 -3.28 13.42 -24.19
N TYR A 79 -3.36 13.11 -22.89
CA TYR A 79 -4.61 12.69 -22.26
C TYR A 79 -5.44 13.83 -21.66
N SER A 80 -5.13 15.09 -21.95
CA SER A 80 -5.81 16.24 -21.32
C SER A 80 -7.34 16.22 -21.48
N TYR A 81 -7.85 15.82 -22.64
CA TYR A 81 -9.30 15.76 -22.91
C TYR A 81 -10.01 14.56 -22.28
N ILE A 82 -9.32 13.43 -22.11
CA ILE A 82 -9.88 12.18 -21.58
C ILE A 82 -9.47 11.92 -20.12
N ARG A 83 -8.72 12.83 -19.49
CA ARG A 83 -8.14 12.64 -18.15
C ARG A 83 -9.19 12.39 -17.08
N SER A 84 -10.29 13.14 -17.11
CA SER A 84 -11.40 12.99 -16.15
C SER A 84 -12.08 11.63 -16.26
N TRP A 85 -12.08 11.02 -17.45
CA TRP A 85 -12.58 9.68 -17.68
C TRP A 85 -11.57 8.60 -17.25
N ILE A 86 -10.28 8.76 -17.58
CA ILE A 86 -9.22 7.84 -17.11
C ILE A 86 -9.13 7.83 -15.58
N MET A 87 -9.37 8.97 -14.93
CA MET A 87 -9.24 9.15 -13.49
C MET A 87 -10.59 9.41 -12.81
N PRO A 88 -11.49 8.41 -12.72
CA PRO A 88 -12.71 8.56 -11.97
C PRO A 88 -12.37 8.79 -10.48
N PRO A 89 -13.27 9.42 -9.69
CA PRO A 89 -12.97 9.80 -8.30
C PRO A 89 -12.47 8.64 -7.42
N TRP A 90 -13.01 7.44 -7.64
CA TRP A 90 -12.60 6.25 -6.91
C TRP A 90 -11.15 5.83 -7.23
N PHE A 91 -10.69 6.00 -8.48
CA PHE A 91 -9.32 5.69 -8.87
C PHE A 91 -8.33 6.73 -8.34
N VAL A 92 -8.75 8.01 -8.30
CA VAL A 92 -8.01 9.06 -7.60
C VAL A 92 -7.85 8.71 -6.12
N ALA A 93 -8.90 8.20 -5.47
CA ALA A 93 -8.80 7.74 -4.09
C ALA A 93 -7.73 6.63 -3.95
N VAL A 94 -7.73 5.62 -4.82
CA VAL A 94 -6.70 4.56 -4.85
C VAL A 94 -5.29 5.15 -5.00
N GLN A 95 -5.07 6.08 -5.93
CA GLN A 95 -3.77 6.75 -6.11
C GLN A 95 -3.34 7.49 -4.83
N THR A 96 -4.26 8.21 -4.18
CA THR A 96 -3.95 8.98 -2.97
C THR A 96 -3.58 8.07 -1.80
N PHE A 97 -4.36 7.02 -1.53
CA PHE A 97 -4.08 6.09 -0.44
C PHE A 97 -2.81 5.27 -0.68
N MET A 98 -2.53 4.85 -1.93
CA MET A 98 -1.24 4.22 -2.26
C MET A 98 -0.06 5.17 -2.08
N THR A 99 -0.23 6.45 -2.39
CA THR A 99 0.80 7.47 -2.15
C THR A 99 1.05 7.65 -0.64
N PHE A 100 -0.01 7.74 0.16
CA PHE A 100 0.12 7.81 1.62
C PHE A 100 0.79 6.56 2.20
N ALA A 101 0.39 5.37 1.76
CA ALA A 101 1.03 4.12 2.18
C ALA A 101 2.53 4.15 1.89
N LEU A 102 2.93 4.48 0.65
CA LEU A 102 4.33 4.56 0.25
C LEU A 102 5.14 5.56 1.10
N VAL A 103 4.62 6.77 1.30
CA VAL A 103 5.29 7.81 2.10
C VAL A 103 5.43 7.35 3.56
N LEU A 104 4.37 6.79 4.13
CA LEU A 104 4.39 6.30 5.51
C LEU A 104 5.38 5.13 5.68
N GLU A 105 5.57 4.28 4.68
CA GLU A 105 6.57 3.20 4.72
C GLU A 105 7.99 3.73 4.83
N PHE A 106 8.35 4.78 4.07
CA PHE A 106 9.63 5.46 4.25
C PHE A 106 9.77 6.06 5.65
N VAL A 107 8.71 6.68 6.17
CA VAL A 107 8.70 7.23 7.54
C VAL A 107 8.89 6.12 8.57
N ALA A 108 8.19 4.99 8.45
CA ALA A 108 8.31 3.86 9.36
C ALA A 108 9.75 3.31 9.39
N LEU A 109 10.36 3.08 8.23
CA LEU A 109 11.77 2.63 8.16
C LEU A 109 12.74 3.65 8.75
N GLY A 110 12.52 4.95 8.55
CA GLY A 110 13.32 6.01 9.15
C GLY A 110 13.22 6.07 10.68
N LEU A 111 12.07 5.70 11.24
CA LEU A 111 11.85 5.65 12.69
C LEU A 111 12.44 4.40 13.36
N MET A 112 12.60 3.28 12.63
CA MET A 112 13.07 2.00 13.18
C MET A 112 14.41 2.08 13.95
N PRO A 113 15.48 2.74 13.47
CA PRO A 113 16.75 2.84 14.21
C PRO A 113 16.62 3.52 15.57
N SER A 114 15.72 4.50 15.69
CA SER A 114 15.45 5.23 16.94
C SER A 114 14.64 4.40 17.95
N ALA A 115 14.01 3.32 17.49
CA ALA A 115 13.19 2.42 18.28
C ALA A 115 13.93 1.15 18.77
N GLY A 116 15.21 0.96 18.41
CA GLY A 116 16.00 -0.24 18.75
C GLY A 116 17.31 0.01 19.51
N THR A 117 17.58 1.26 19.93
CA THR A 117 18.79 1.65 20.69
C THR A 117 18.57 1.50 22.20
N GLU A 118 19.61 1.17 22.99
CA GLU A 118 19.46 0.87 24.44
C GLU A 118 18.79 1.97 25.28
N ARG A 119 18.78 3.21 24.77
CA ARG A 119 17.99 4.33 25.27
C ARG A 119 16.62 4.37 24.57
N ASP A 120 15.91 3.24 24.57
CA ASP A 120 14.73 3.05 23.73
C ASP A 120 13.70 4.14 23.98
N ASN A 121 13.44 4.92 22.95
CA ASN A 121 12.36 5.87 22.96
C ASN A 121 11.05 5.09 22.77
N THR A 122 10.44 4.64 23.87
CA THR A 122 9.15 3.93 23.84
C THR A 122 8.08 4.72 23.07
N ARG A 123 8.19 6.06 23.03
CA ARG A 123 7.33 6.89 22.18
C ARG A 123 7.58 6.64 20.70
N ALA A 124 8.84 6.59 20.25
CA ALA A 124 9.18 6.26 18.86
C ALA A 124 8.64 4.88 18.46
N LEU A 125 8.78 3.88 19.34
CA LEU A 125 8.24 2.54 19.09
C LEU A 125 6.72 2.53 18.92
N ILE A 126 5.98 3.24 19.79
CA ILE A 126 4.52 3.38 19.68
C ILE A 126 4.14 4.14 18.40
N ILE A 127 4.86 5.21 18.07
CA ILE A 127 4.63 5.97 16.83
C ILE A 127 4.82 5.05 15.63
N THR A 128 5.90 4.25 15.58
CA THR A 128 6.12 3.30 14.50
C THR A 128 4.99 2.28 14.41
N CYS A 129 4.48 1.74 15.53
CA CYS A 129 3.29 0.86 15.51
C CYS A 129 2.08 1.54 14.84
N VAL A 130 1.77 2.78 15.25
CA VAL A 130 0.65 3.55 14.69
C VAL A 130 0.85 3.80 13.19
N VAL A 131 2.06 4.20 12.78
CA VAL A 131 2.40 4.42 11.37
C VAL A 131 2.25 3.12 10.57
N THR A 132 2.74 1.97 11.07
CA THR A 132 2.57 0.67 10.40
C THR A 132 1.12 0.23 10.28
N PHE A 133 0.27 0.57 11.25
CA PHE A 133 -1.16 0.33 11.15
C PHE A 133 -1.81 1.22 10.08
N LEU A 134 -1.43 2.50 9.99
CA LEU A 134 -1.92 3.42 8.96
C LEU A 134 -1.49 3.00 7.55
N ILE A 135 -0.26 2.49 7.38
CA ILE A 135 0.21 1.89 6.13
C ILE A 135 -0.75 0.76 5.72
N LEU A 136 -0.97 -0.20 6.61
CA LEU A 136 -1.87 -1.33 6.36
C LEU A 136 -3.28 -0.86 5.96
N ALA A 137 -3.84 0.09 6.71
CA ALA A 137 -5.17 0.63 6.42
C ALA A 137 -5.24 1.28 5.02
N CYS A 138 -4.26 2.11 4.67
CA CYS A 138 -4.21 2.77 3.36
C CYS A 138 -4.06 1.75 2.22
N THR A 139 -3.19 0.75 2.37
CA THR A 139 -3.00 -0.30 1.36
C THR A 139 -4.24 -1.15 1.19
N VAL A 140 -4.90 -1.57 2.27
CA VAL A 140 -6.16 -2.33 2.21
C VAL A 140 -7.25 -1.52 1.53
N ILE A 141 -7.46 -0.26 1.92
CA ILE A 141 -8.46 0.61 1.28
C ILE A 141 -8.19 0.72 -0.22
N SER A 142 -6.95 0.99 -0.61
CA SER A 142 -6.56 1.12 -2.02
C SER A 142 -6.84 -0.14 -2.84
N VAL A 143 -6.34 -1.28 -2.37
CA VAL A 143 -6.43 -2.57 -3.09
C VAL A 143 -7.87 -3.05 -3.16
N THR A 144 -8.64 -2.90 -2.07
CA THR A 144 -10.05 -3.28 -2.05
C THR A 144 -10.90 -2.36 -2.93
N THR A 145 -10.72 -1.04 -2.85
CA THR A 145 -11.44 -0.11 -3.72
C THR A 145 -11.14 -0.40 -5.19
N PHE A 146 -9.87 -0.58 -5.57
CA PHE A 146 -9.53 -0.90 -6.95
C PHE A 146 -10.14 -2.23 -7.41
N GLY A 147 -9.99 -3.29 -6.61
CA GLY A 147 -10.51 -4.62 -6.94
C GLY A 147 -12.03 -4.67 -7.07
N VAL A 148 -12.77 -3.95 -6.22
CA VAL A 148 -14.23 -3.89 -6.27
C VAL A 148 -14.71 -3.03 -7.43
N MET A 149 -14.14 -1.83 -7.60
CA MET A 149 -14.64 -0.85 -8.57
C MET A 149 -14.46 -1.30 -10.02
N ILE A 150 -13.45 -2.13 -10.33
CA ILE A 150 -13.31 -2.74 -11.66
C ILE A 150 -14.52 -3.61 -12.03
N GLY A 151 -15.10 -4.33 -11.06
CA GLY A 151 -16.27 -5.18 -11.31
C GLY A 151 -17.59 -4.40 -11.41
N VAL A 152 -17.67 -3.27 -10.69
CA VAL A 152 -18.86 -2.41 -10.61
C VAL A 152 -18.92 -1.45 -11.80
N ASP A 153 -17.82 -0.75 -12.11
CA ASP A 153 -17.71 0.25 -13.16
C ASP A 153 -17.22 -0.38 -14.48
N ARG A 154 -18.04 -1.27 -15.04
CA ARG A 154 -17.73 -1.99 -16.29
C ARG A 154 -17.61 -1.08 -17.52
N THR A 155 -18.05 0.17 -17.40
CA THR A 155 -17.99 1.19 -18.45
C THR A 155 -16.72 2.02 -18.43
N TRP A 156 -15.89 1.90 -17.39
CA TRP A 156 -14.72 2.74 -17.22
C TRP A 156 -13.65 2.49 -18.28
N MET A 157 -13.31 1.23 -18.58
CA MET A 157 -12.29 0.89 -19.57
C MET A 157 -12.91 0.17 -20.77
N PRO A 158 -12.42 0.44 -22.01
CA PRO A 158 -12.93 -0.22 -23.19
C PRO A 158 -12.63 -1.72 -23.13
N ARG A 159 -13.55 -2.53 -23.68
CA ARG A 159 -13.40 -3.98 -23.72
C ARG A 159 -13.16 -4.61 -22.35
N PHE A 160 -14.02 -4.30 -21.37
CA PHE A 160 -13.94 -4.84 -20.02
C PHE A 160 -13.95 -6.39 -19.98
N ASP A 161 -14.48 -7.03 -21.03
CA ASP A 161 -14.59 -8.48 -21.19
C ASP A 161 -13.24 -9.21 -21.24
N ILE A 162 -12.21 -8.56 -21.78
CA ILE A 162 -10.85 -9.13 -21.92
C ILE A 162 -9.87 -8.54 -20.91
N ASN A 163 -10.29 -7.58 -20.10
CA ASN A 163 -9.40 -6.86 -19.22
C ASN A 163 -9.33 -7.53 -17.84
N ARG A 164 -8.12 -7.74 -17.32
CA ARG A 164 -7.85 -8.43 -16.07
C ARG A 164 -6.93 -7.65 -15.16
N LEU A 165 -7.00 -7.94 -13.86
CA LEU A 165 -6.00 -7.51 -12.90
C LEU A 165 -4.65 -8.13 -13.27
N SER A 166 -3.60 -7.32 -13.28
CA SER A 166 -2.25 -7.76 -13.67
C SER A 166 -1.31 -7.79 -12.46
N TRP A 167 -0.05 -8.18 -12.69
CA TRP A 167 0.88 -8.59 -11.65
C TRP A 167 1.26 -7.47 -10.65
N SER A 168 1.25 -6.21 -11.09
CA SER A 168 1.60 -5.07 -10.23
C SER A 168 0.56 -4.86 -9.13
N PHE A 169 -0.73 -5.04 -9.47
CA PHE A 169 -1.80 -5.07 -8.47
C PHE A 169 -1.59 -6.22 -7.48
N GLY A 170 -1.18 -7.40 -7.97
CA GLY A 170 -0.80 -8.52 -7.11
C GLY A 170 0.31 -8.16 -6.12
N PHE A 171 1.33 -7.43 -6.54
CA PHE A 171 2.37 -6.94 -5.63
C PHE A 171 1.88 -5.92 -4.60
N ALA A 172 0.89 -5.07 -4.94
CA ALA A 172 0.25 -4.20 -3.96
C ALA A 172 -0.46 -5.00 -2.85
N VAL A 173 -1.18 -6.06 -3.24
CA VAL A 173 -1.85 -6.98 -2.29
C VAL A 173 -0.82 -7.65 -1.38
N VAL A 174 0.24 -8.21 -1.97
CA VAL A 174 1.30 -8.90 -1.22
C VAL A 174 2.06 -7.95 -0.30
N SER A 175 2.31 -6.71 -0.73
CA SER A 175 2.87 -5.66 0.13
C SER A 175 1.99 -5.43 1.36
N GLY A 176 0.66 -5.37 1.21
CA GLY A 176 -0.27 -5.25 2.34
C GLY A 176 -0.15 -6.39 3.36
N PHE A 177 0.04 -7.64 2.91
CA PHE A 177 0.28 -8.77 3.81
C PHE A 177 1.60 -8.62 4.60
N PHE A 178 2.68 -8.19 3.93
CA PHE A 178 3.94 -7.91 4.62
C PHE A 178 3.82 -6.74 5.61
N ALA A 179 3.07 -5.69 5.27
CA ALA A 179 2.75 -4.60 6.20
C ALA A 179 1.97 -5.12 7.43
N ALA A 180 1.04 -6.07 7.24
CA ALA A 180 0.33 -6.70 8.34
C ALA A 180 1.26 -7.51 9.26
N PHE A 181 2.15 -8.33 8.69
CA PHE A 181 3.14 -9.08 9.47
C PHE A 181 4.14 -8.18 10.19
N ALA A 182 4.55 -7.08 9.56
CA ALA A 182 5.34 -6.04 10.20
C ALA A 182 4.61 -5.42 11.39
N CYS A 183 3.34 -5.03 11.21
CA CYS A 183 2.49 -4.45 12.25
C CYS A 183 2.32 -5.41 13.44
N MET A 184 2.11 -6.70 13.19
CA MET A 184 2.05 -7.72 14.25
C MET A 184 3.39 -7.87 14.99
N SER A 185 4.50 -7.95 14.25
CA SER A 185 5.84 -8.13 14.82
C SER A 185 6.29 -6.94 15.68
N ILE A 186 6.02 -5.71 15.22
CA ILE A 186 6.38 -4.51 15.98
C ILE A 186 5.48 -4.31 17.19
N SER A 187 4.19 -4.66 17.09
CA SER A 187 3.26 -4.58 18.22
C SER A 187 3.62 -5.56 19.33
N THR A 188 3.98 -6.80 18.98
CA THR A 188 4.45 -7.78 19.97
C THR A 188 5.74 -7.33 20.65
N TYR A 189 6.69 -6.79 19.87
CA TYR A 189 7.92 -6.20 20.41
C TYR A 189 7.64 -5.01 21.35
N ALA A 190 6.71 -4.11 20.97
CA ALA A 190 6.30 -2.98 21.80
C ALA A 190 5.66 -3.41 23.12
N VAL A 191 4.83 -4.44 23.10
CA VAL A 191 4.20 -5.01 24.29
C VAL A 191 5.25 -5.65 25.19
N GLN A 192 6.15 -6.48 24.64
CA GLN A 192 7.25 -7.09 25.41
C GLN A 192 8.11 -6.01 26.07
N ARG A 193 8.48 -4.96 25.33
CA ARG A 193 9.29 -3.87 25.85
C ARG A 193 8.59 -3.10 26.97
N ARG A 194 7.28 -2.89 26.88
CA ARG A 194 6.48 -2.29 27.95
C ARG A 194 6.51 -3.13 29.23
N TYR A 195 6.36 -4.45 29.12
CA TYR A 195 6.46 -5.34 30.28
C TYR A 195 7.86 -5.32 30.92
N GLU A 196 8.93 -5.32 30.12
CA GLU A 196 10.30 -5.21 30.63
C GLU A 196 10.54 -3.90 31.41
N LEU A 197 9.98 -2.79 30.93
CA LEU A 197 10.11 -1.49 31.58
C LEU A 197 9.29 -1.42 32.88
N ALA A 198 8.09 -1.98 32.90
CA ALA A 198 7.26 -2.06 34.11
C ALA A 198 7.95 -2.92 35.19
N ALA A 199 8.48 -4.09 34.81
CA ALA A 199 9.22 -4.94 35.74
C ALA A 199 10.43 -4.21 36.35
N LYS A 200 11.21 -3.49 35.53
CA LYS A 200 12.34 -2.68 36.03
C LYS A 200 11.92 -1.59 37.01
N GLN A 201 10.73 -1.00 36.84
CA GLN A 201 10.19 -0.01 37.78
C GLN A 201 9.81 -0.66 39.12
N ASP A 202 9.27 -1.88 39.12
CA ASP A 202 8.90 -2.61 40.34
C ASP A 202 10.12 -3.04 41.18
N PHE A 203 11.28 -3.24 40.55
CA PHE A 203 12.54 -3.57 41.23
C PHE A 203 13.40 -2.34 41.57
N ALA A 204 12.95 -1.13 41.25
CA ALA A 204 13.70 0.10 41.56
C ALA A 204 13.66 0.38 43.09
N PRO A 205 14.81 0.57 43.75
CA PRO A 205 14.86 0.79 45.19
C PRO A 205 14.12 2.09 45.55
N GLY A 206 13.15 2.00 46.48
CA GLY A 206 12.44 3.15 47.04
C GLY A 206 10.98 3.35 46.59
N ARG A 207 10.38 2.45 45.78
CA ARG A 207 8.93 2.46 45.50
C ARG A 207 8.22 1.24 46.12
N PRO A 208 7.00 1.40 46.67
CA PRO A 208 6.21 0.26 47.12
C PRO A 208 5.86 -0.64 45.92
N ARG A 209 6.00 -1.96 46.07
CA ARG A 209 5.60 -2.96 45.07
C ARG A 209 4.14 -2.72 44.69
N MET A 210 3.86 -2.39 43.42
CA MET A 210 2.50 -2.50 42.92
C MET A 210 2.21 -3.99 42.69
N MET A 211 1.28 -4.54 43.46
CA MET A 211 0.81 -5.91 43.22
C MET A 211 0.01 -5.94 41.91
N PRO A 212 0.19 -6.97 41.07
CA PRO A 212 -0.59 -7.09 39.83
C PRO A 212 -2.08 -7.12 40.17
N MET A 213 -2.87 -6.32 39.47
CA MET A 213 -4.33 -6.40 39.55
C MET A 213 -4.75 -7.74 38.98
N VAL A 214 -5.00 -8.70 39.86
CA VAL A 214 -5.68 -9.95 39.52
C VAL A 214 -7.06 -9.57 38.99
N PRO A 215 -7.42 -9.95 37.75
CA PRO A 215 -8.78 -9.77 37.27
C PRO A 215 -9.71 -10.49 38.23
N LYS A 216 -10.70 -9.79 38.78
CA LYS A 216 -11.77 -10.46 39.50
C LYS A 216 -12.57 -11.26 38.48
N VAL A 217 -12.56 -12.58 38.68
CA VAL A 217 -13.39 -13.57 37.98
C VAL A 217 -14.86 -13.21 38.14
#